data_AF-A0A967RLI0-F1
#
_entry.id   AF-A0A967RLI0-F1
#
_cell.length_a   1.000
_cell.length_b   1.000
_cell.length_c   1.000
_cell.angle_alpha   90.00
_cell.angle_beta   90.00
_cell.angle_gamma   90.00
#
_symmetry.space_group_name_H-M   'P 1'
#
loop_
_entity.id
_entity.type
_entity.pdbx_description
1 polymer ?
#
loop_
_entity_poly.entity_id
_entity_poly.type
_entity_poly.pdbx_seq_one_letter_code
_entity_poly.pdbx_strand_id
1 'polypeptide(L)'
;MIESIYQILAKIGFTHPLHPPATHLPAGLIIGGFVFALIAWIFNRKNLKQTARHCFILALVMAVPTILLGLMDWQHRFGGAYLFEFKMKLVLAGILLFLLLVAVVYAALSGTFTKTLVAIYALCLVTVIGLGYFGGELVYGNGNKTGTGAETKDLAGEGAALFKQNCSACHFTDSTETKVGPGLKGLFAQDKFPISGKPVSDDGFRQLLKTPYSKMPPFGHLADEQVNALLDYLKTL
;
A
#
# COMPACT_ATOMS: atom_id res chain seq x y z
N MET A 1 8.19 18.35 -6.54
CA MET A 1 9.00 17.27 -7.13
C MET A 1 8.24 15.94 -7.19
N ILE A 2 7.62 15.46 -6.10
CA ILE A 2 6.79 14.24 -6.15
C ILE A 2 5.60 14.44 -7.09
N GLU A 3 4.84 15.53 -6.91
CA GLU A 3 3.65 15.83 -7.73
C GLU A 3 3.95 15.92 -9.24
N SER A 4 5.08 16.52 -9.62
CA SER A 4 5.50 16.61 -11.02
C SER A 4 5.75 15.24 -11.66
N ILE A 5 6.20 14.25 -10.89
CA ILE A 5 6.40 12.88 -11.38
C ILE A 5 5.03 12.24 -11.68
N TYR A 6 4.08 12.33 -10.76
CA TYR A 6 2.72 11.80 -10.98
C TYR A 6 2.00 12.51 -12.12
N GLN A 7 2.17 13.83 -12.28
CA GLN A 7 1.59 14.57 -13.40
C GLN A 7 2.15 14.12 -14.76
N ILE A 8 3.45 13.83 -14.86
CA ILE A 8 4.05 13.31 -16.09
C ILE A 8 3.51 11.92 -16.41
N LEU A 9 3.40 11.06 -15.40
CA LEU A 9 2.86 9.71 -15.54
C LEU A 9 1.37 9.73 -15.91
N ALA A 10 0.60 10.65 -15.34
CA ALA A 10 -0.81 10.82 -15.67
C ALA A 10 -1.01 11.22 -17.15
N LYS A 11 -0.10 12.01 -17.74
CA LYS A 11 -0.16 12.36 -19.18
C LYS A 11 -0.02 11.15 -20.11
N ILE A 12 0.64 10.09 -19.66
CA ILE A 12 0.75 8.82 -20.41
C ILE A 12 -0.29 7.78 -19.94
N GLY A 13 -1.29 8.21 -19.16
CA GLY A 13 -2.38 7.37 -18.68
C GLY A 13 -2.08 6.54 -17.43
N PHE A 14 -0.93 6.73 -16.78
CA PHE A 14 -0.58 6.01 -15.56
C PHE A 14 -0.94 6.82 -14.31
N THR A 15 -2.05 6.46 -13.68
CA THR A 15 -2.58 7.12 -12.47
C THR A 15 -2.48 6.25 -11.20
N HIS A 16 -1.90 5.06 -11.34
CA HIS A 16 -1.76 4.09 -10.25
C HIS A 16 -0.53 4.37 -9.37
N PRO A 17 -0.50 3.84 -8.13
CA PRO A 17 0.69 3.88 -7.28
C PRO A 17 1.88 3.16 -7.93
N LEU A 18 3.09 3.68 -7.74
CA LEU A 18 4.33 3.17 -8.36
C LEU A 18 5.00 2.05 -7.56
N HIS A 19 4.80 2.04 -6.24
CA HIS A 19 5.38 1.07 -5.33
C HIS A 19 4.83 -0.35 -5.55
N PRO A 20 3.51 -0.59 -5.67
CA PRO A 20 3.00 -1.95 -5.88
C PRO A 20 3.63 -2.67 -7.08
N PRO A 21 3.71 -2.10 -8.30
CA PRO A 21 4.41 -2.77 -9.39
C PRO A 21 5.92 -2.94 -9.09
N ALA A 22 6.57 -1.94 -8.49
CA ALA A 22 7.99 -2.04 -8.13
C ALA A 22 8.30 -3.18 -7.14
N THR A 23 7.41 -3.48 -6.19
CA THR A 23 7.62 -4.56 -5.20
C THR A 23 7.69 -5.96 -5.80
N HIS A 24 7.14 -6.18 -6.99
CA HIS A 24 7.15 -7.50 -7.65
C HIS A 24 8.56 -7.99 -7.90
N LEU A 25 9.48 -7.08 -8.23
CA LEU A 25 10.85 -7.44 -8.58
C LEU A 25 11.65 -7.95 -7.37
N PRO A 26 11.88 -7.18 -6.28
CA PRO A 26 12.61 -7.69 -5.13
C PRO A 26 11.88 -8.87 -4.46
N ALA A 27 10.54 -8.83 -4.35
CA ALA A 27 9.78 -9.94 -3.75
C ALA A 27 9.89 -11.22 -4.59
N GLY A 28 9.69 -11.13 -5.90
CA GLY A 28 9.81 -12.26 -6.82
C GLY A 28 11.22 -12.84 -6.85
N LEU A 29 12.25 -12.00 -6.79
CA LEU A 29 13.65 -12.44 -6.70
C LEU A 29 13.94 -13.18 -5.39
N ILE A 30 13.38 -12.74 -4.25
CA ILE A 30 13.55 -13.44 -2.97
C ILE A 30 12.85 -14.80 -2.99
N ILE A 31 11.61 -14.85 -3.48
CA ILE A 31 10.84 -16.09 -3.60
C ILE A 31 11.55 -17.07 -4.54
N GLY A 32 11.87 -16.64 -5.76
CA GLY A 32 12.56 -17.48 -6.75
C GLY A 32 13.96 -17.87 -6.29
N GLY A 33 14.71 -16.95 -5.70
CA GLY A 33 16.03 -17.20 -5.13
C GLY A 33 16.00 -18.25 -4.02
N PHE A 34 14.99 -18.22 -3.14
CA PHE A 34 14.80 -19.24 -2.12
C PHE A 34 14.45 -20.60 -2.72
N VAL A 35 13.57 -20.65 -3.73
CA VAL A 35 13.25 -21.89 -4.45
C VAL A 35 14.51 -22.48 -5.08
N PHE A 36 15.33 -21.68 -5.76
CA PHE A 36 16.61 -22.12 -6.30
C PHE A 36 17.55 -22.62 -5.20
N ALA A 37 17.61 -21.95 -4.05
CA ALA A 37 18.42 -22.36 -2.91
C ALA A 37 17.98 -23.72 -2.35
N LEU A 38 16.68 -23.98 -2.24
CA LEU A 38 16.14 -25.27 -1.79
C LEU A 38 16.47 -26.40 -2.77
N ILE A 39 16.21 -26.20 -4.06
CA ILE A 39 16.52 -27.20 -5.10
C ILE A 39 18.03 -27.46 -5.13
N ALA A 40 18.83 -26.39 -5.06
CA ALA A 40 20.29 -26.49 -4.99
C ALA A 40 20.78 -27.29 -3.79
N TRP A 41 20.10 -27.17 -2.65
CA TRP A 41 20.42 -27.89 -1.43
C TRP A 41 20.06 -29.38 -1.53
N ILE A 42 18.85 -29.69 -2.03
CA ILE A 42 18.34 -31.07 -2.18
C ILE A 42 19.14 -31.85 -3.24
N PHE A 43 19.36 -31.24 -4.41
CA PHE A 43 19.97 -31.92 -5.56
C PHE A 43 21.47 -31.63 -5.72
N ASN A 44 22.06 -30.90 -4.77
CA ASN A 44 23.48 -30.52 -4.76
C ASN A 44 24.01 -29.89 -6.07
N ARG A 45 23.17 -29.11 -6.77
CA ARG A 45 23.53 -28.49 -8.06
C ARG A 45 24.22 -27.14 -7.87
N LYS A 46 25.50 -27.04 -8.26
CA LYS A 46 26.32 -25.82 -8.11
C LYS A 46 25.75 -24.60 -8.84
N ASN A 47 25.24 -24.78 -10.06
CA ASN A 47 24.68 -23.67 -10.86
C ASN A 47 23.46 -23.03 -10.19
N LEU A 48 22.60 -23.84 -9.55
CA LEU A 48 21.41 -23.34 -8.85
C LEU A 48 21.78 -22.55 -7.57
N LYS A 49 22.88 -22.93 -6.88
CA LYS A 49 23.42 -22.14 -5.75
C LYS A 49 23.82 -20.74 -6.22
N GLN A 50 24.45 -20.64 -7.39
CA GLN A 50 24.87 -19.38 -7.97
C GLN A 50 23.66 -18.54 -8.42
N THR A 51 22.67 -19.15 -9.06
CA THR A 51 21.42 -18.47 -9.43
C THR A 51 20.72 -17.88 -8.21
N ALA A 52 20.60 -18.64 -7.11
CA ALA A 52 20.04 -18.13 -5.86
C ALA A 52 20.80 -16.90 -5.36
N ARG A 53 22.14 -16.94 -5.34
CA ARG A 53 22.96 -15.78 -4.93
C ARG A 53 22.71 -14.55 -5.79
N HIS A 54 22.65 -14.70 -7.11
CA HIS A 54 22.36 -13.59 -8.02
C HIS A 54 20.99 -12.98 -7.75
N CYS A 55 19.96 -13.80 -7.48
CA CYS A 55 18.64 -13.30 -7.13
C CYS A 55 18.67 -12.42 -5.86
N PHE A 56 19.37 -12.85 -4.80
CA PHE A 56 19.47 -12.07 -3.56
C PHE A 56 20.29 -10.78 -3.71
N ILE A 57 21.35 -10.80 -4.53
CA ILE A 57 22.11 -9.59 -4.86
C ILE A 57 21.22 -8.59 -5.60
N LEU A 58 20.51 -9.05 -6.63
CA LEU A 58 19.62 -8.18 -7.40
C LEU A 58 18.44 -7.69 -6.55
N ALA A 59 17.90 -8.52 -5.65
CA ALA A 59 16.86 -8.11 -4.71
C ALA A 59 17.33 -6.98 -3.79
N LEU A 60 18.57 -7.03 -3.28
CA LEU A 60 19.17 -5.95 -2.48
C LEU A 60 19.26 -4.64 -3.27
N VAL A 61 19.74 -4.70 -4.51
CA VAL A 61 19.84 -3.53 -5.39
C VAL A 61 18.45 -2.94 -5.64
N MET A 62 17.46 -3.78 -5.94
CA MET A 62 16.10 -3.34 -6.26
C MET A 62 15.27 -2.94 -5.03
N ALA A 63 15.70 -3.29 -3.81
CA ALA A 63 15.06 -2.83 -2.59
C ALA A 63 15.13 -1.30 -2.46
N VAL A 64 16.23 -0.68 -2.86
CA VAL A 64 16.44 0.78 -2.77
C VAL A 64 15.39 1.57 -3.56
N PRO A 65 15.25 1.41 -4.90
CA PRO A 65 14.22 2.12 -5.64
C PRO A 65 12.81 1.77 -5.16
N THR A 66 12.57 0.53 -4.74
CA THR A 66 11.26 0.11 -4.22
C THR A 66 10.88 0.85 -2.94
N ILE A 67 11.83 1.06 -2.03
CA ILE A 67 11.62 1.84 -0.79
C ILE A 67 11.34 3.30 -1.13
N LEU A 68 12.11 3.90 -2.03
CA LEU A 68 11.90 5.29 -2.45
C LEU A 68 10.51 5.50 -3.04
N LEU A 69 10.08 4.62 -3.95
CA LEU A 69 8.73 4.66 -4.53
C LEU A 69 7.66 4.44 -3.46
N GLY A 70 7.92 3.61 -2.46
CA GLY A 70 7.01 3.40 -1.32
C GLY A 70 6.81 4.66 -0.48
N LEU A 71 7.89 5.40 -0.21
CA LEU A 71 7.83 6.68 0.50
C LEU A 71 7.11 7.75 -0.33
N MET A 72 7.31 7.75 -1.66
CA MET A 72 6.60 8.65 -2.57
C MET A 72 5.09 8.38 -2.59
N ASP A 73 4.68 7.12 -2.76
CA ASP A 73 3.27 6.74 -2.74
C ASP A 73 2.62 7.02 -1.37
N TRP A 74 3.35 6.78 -0.28
CA TRP A 74 2.89 7.09 1.07
C TRP A 74 2.60 8.59 1.25
N GLN A 75 3.51 9.45 0.79
CA GLN A 75 3.32 10.89 0.85
C GLN A 75 2.20 11.36 -0.08
N HIS A 76 2.19 10.90 -1.33
CA HIS A 76 1.25 11.36 -2.35
C HIS A 76 -0.18 10.89 -2.06
N ARG A 77 -0.38 9.60 -1.74
CA ARG A 77 -1.72 9.02 -1.59
C ARG A 77 -2.29 9.11 -0.18
N PHE A 78 -1.44 9.07 0.85
CA PHE A 78 -1.88 9.02 2.25
C PHE A 78 -1.52 10.30 3.02
N GLY A 79 -0.97 11.33 2.36
CA GLY A 79 -0.60 12.58 3.00
C GLY A 79 0.43 12.42 4.13
N GLY A 80 1.20 11.32 4.13
CA GLY A 80 2.12 11.00 5.22
C GLY A 80 1.44 10.52 6.51
N ALA A 81 0.24 9.95 6.43
CA ALA A 81 -0.46 9.39 7.59
C ALA A 81 0.26 8.15 8.16
N TYR A 82 0.49 8.12 9.48
CA TYR A 82 1.18 7.03 10.17
C TYR A 82 0.23 5.92 10.62
N LEU A 83 -0.34 5.21 9.65
CA LEU A 83 -1.15 4.00 9.93
C LEU A 83 -0.32 2.92 10.61
N PHE A 84 -0.98 2.05 11.38
CA PHE A 84 -0.32 0.90 12.00
C PHE A 84 0.36 0.02 10.94
N GLU A 85 -0.33 -0.25 9.84
CA GLU A 85 0.15 -1.05 8.73
C GLU A 85 1.37 -0.40 8.06
N PHE A 86 1.42 0.94 7.95
CA PHE A 86 2.61 1.64 7.45
C PHE A 86 3.79 1.49 8.40
N LYS A 87 3.57 1.64 9.72
CA LYS A 87 4.64 1.43 10.72
C LYS A 87 5.20 0.02 10.61
N MET A 88 4.33 -0.98 10.54
CA MET A 88 4.73 -2.38 10.40
C MET A 88 5.50 -2.62 9.10
N LYS A 89 5.05 -2.05 7.97
CA LYS A 89 5.79 -2.13 6.69
C LYS A 89 7.16 -1.50 6.75
N LEU A 90 7.31 -0.31 7.36
CA LEU A 90 8.61 0.35 7.48
C LEU A 90 9.58 -0.47 8.34
N VAL A 91 9.10 -1.04 9.44
CA VAL A 91 9.89 -1.96 10.28
C VAL A 91 10.31 -3.20 9.50
N LEU A 92 9.36 -3.88 8.84
CA LEU A 92 9.66 -5.08 8.05
C LEU A 92 10.56 -4.80 6.85
N ALA A 93 10.43 -3.63 6.21
CA ALA A 93 11.31 -3.22 5.12
C ALA A 93 12.75 -2.99 5.62
N GLY A 94 12.90 -2.37 6.80
CA GLY A 94 14.21 -2.22 7.45
C GLY A 94 14.84 -3.56 7.82
N ILE A 95 14.05 -4.48 8.38
CA ILE A 95 14.48 -5.86 8.67
C ILE A 95 14.89 -6.57 7.38
N LEU A 96 14.09 -6.49 6.32
CA LEU A 96 14.39 -7.14 5.05
C LEU A 96 15.68 -6.59 4.44
N LEU A 97 15.88 -5.26 4.45
CA LEU A 97 17.09 -4.63 3.93
C LEU A 97 18.33 -5.11 4.69
N PHE A 98 18.24 -5.18 6.02
CA PHE A 98 19.31 -5.72 6.86
C PHE A 98 19.58 -7.19 6.55
N LEU A 99 18.55 -8.03 6.46
CA LEU A 99 18.68 -9.45 6.14
C LEU A 99 19.28 -9.68 4.74
N LEU A 100 18.88 -8.90 3.74
CA LEU A 100 19.45 -8.95 2.39
C LEU A 100 20.94 -8.57 2.39
N LEU A 101 21.31 -7.52 3.13
CA LEU A 101 22.71 -7.12 3.27
C LEU A 101 23.53 -8.22 3.95
N VAL A 102 23.03 -8.76 5.06
CA VAL A 102 23.67 -9.89 5.77
C VAL A 102 23.81 -11.10 4.84
N ALA A 103 22.77 -11.43 4.06
CA ALA A 103 22.80 -12.56 3.13
C ALA A 103 23.88 -12.41 2.05
N VAL A 104 23.99 -11.21 1.45
CA VAL A 104 24.96 -10.91 0.39
C VAL A 104 26.38 -10.90 0.95
N VAL A 105 26.60 -10.21 2.09
CA VAL A 105 27.92 -10.12 2.73
C VAL A 105 28.37 -11.49 3.23
N TYR A 106 27.51 -12.23 3.94
CA TYR A 106 27.83 -13.57 4.42
C TYR A 106 28.15 -14.53 3.27
N ALA A 107 27.40 -14.50 2.17
CA ALA A 107 27.68 -15.32 1.00
C ALA A 107 29.01 -14.94 0.33
N ALA A 108 29.38 -13.65 0.32
CA ALA A 108 30.66 -13.18 -0.19
C ALA A 108 31.83 -13.67 0.68
N LEU A 109 31.70 -13.58 2.01
CA LEU A 109 32.76 -13.96 2.96
C LEU A 109 32.94 -15.47 3.12
N SER A 110 31.85 -16.23 3.16
CA SER A 110 31.91 -17.69 3.39
C SER A 110 32.40 -18.47 2.17
N GLY A 111 32.34 -17.89 0.96
CA GLY A 111 32.75 -18.51 -0.30
C GLY A 111 31.98 -19.79 -0.69
N THR A 112 31.09 -20.26 0.18
CA THR A 112 30.45 -21.57 0.09
C THR A 112 28.96 -21.46 0.44
N PHE A 113 28.19 -22.44 -0.03
CA PHE A 113 26.76 -22.48 0.24
C PHE A 113 26.50 -23.28 1.52
N THR A 114 26.12 -22.58 2.59
CA THR A 114 25.95 -23.16 3.93
C THR A 114 24.49 -23.24 4.35
N LYS A 115 24.19 -24.07 5.37
CA LYS A 115 22.85 -24.15 5.98
C LYS A 115 22.42 -22.80 6.58
N THR A 116 23.37 -22.04 7.13
CA THR A 116 23.13 -20.68 7.65
C THR A 116 22.64 -19.75 6.55
N LEU A 117 23.23 -19.82 5.34
CA LEU A 117 22.79 -19.00 4.21
C LEU A 117 21.34 -19.33 3.79
N VAL A 118 20.99 -20.62 3.75
CA VAL A 118 19.61 -21.05 3.46
C VAL A 118 18.63 -20.54 4.53
N ALA A 119 19.03 -20.55 5.80
CA ALA A 119 18.22 -20.00 6.89
C ALA A 119 18.00 -18.49 6.74
N ILE A 120 19.05 -17.71 6.38
CA ILE A 120 18.90 -16.27 6.11
C ILE A 120 17.94 -16.04 4.93
N TYR A 121 18.05 -16.81 3.85
CA TYR A 121 17.12 -16.73 2.72
C TYR A 121 15.68 -17.03 3.11
N ALA A 122 15.46 -18.01 4.00
CA ALA A 122 14.14 -18.31 4.54
C ALA A 122 13.57 -17.14 5.37
N LEU A 123 14.40 -16.49 6.20
CA LEU A 123 13.99 -15.31 6.96
C LEU A 123 13.61 -14.13 6.05
N CYS A 124 14.35 -13.92 4.96
CA CYS A 124 13.96 -12.95 3.93
C CYS A 124 12.58 -13.27 3.34
N LEU A 125 12.31 -14.54 3.01
CA LEU A 125 11.02 -14.97 2.48
C LEU A 125 9.88 -14.70 3.47
N VAL A 126 10.04 -15.06 4.74
CA VAL A 126 9.03 -14.80 5.78
C VAL A 126 8.77 -13.30 5.91
N THR A 127 9.82 -12.48 5.85
CA THR A 127 9.68 -11.02 5.91
C THR A 127 8.92 -10.47 4.70
N VAL A 128 9.17 -10.99 3.48
CA VAL A 128 8.42 -10.63 2.27
C VAL A 128 6.94 -11.01 2.38
N ILE A 129 6.62 -12.18 2.94
CA ILE A 129 5.23 -12.59 3.18
C ILE A 129 4.54 -11.61 4.13
N GLY A 130 5.21 -11.23 5.23
CA GLY A 130 4.69 -10.22 6.16
C GLY A 130 4.46 -8.86 5.51
N LEU A 131 5.40 -8.40 4.68
CA LEU A 131 5.25 -7.17 3.89
C LEU A 131 4.03 -7.24 2.95
N GLY A 132 3.82 -8.40 2.30
CA GLY A 132 2.66 -8.66 1.45
C GLY A 132 1.33 -8.66 2.22
N TYR A 133 1.30 -9.22 3.43
CA TYR A 133 0.12 -9.22 4.29
C TYR A 133 -0.32 -7.80 4.67
N PHE A 134 0.57 -7.00 5.28
CA PHE A 134 0.26 -5.58 5.54
C PHE A 134 0.05 -4.80 4.23
N GLY A 135 0.65 -5.28 3.13
CA GLY A 135 0.37 -4.96 1.73
C GLY A 135 -1.12 -4.90 1.45
N GLY A 136 -1.74 -6.08 1.55
CA GLY A 136 -3.15 -6.30 1.36
C GLY A 136 -4.01 -5.59 2.39
N GLU A 137 -3.61 -5.54 3.66
CA GLU A 137 -4.42 -4.91 4.72
C GLU A 137 -4.66 -3.41 4.45
N LEU A 138 -3.68 -2.70 3.89
CA LEU A 138 -3.87 -1.30 3.47
C LEU A 138 -4.92 -1.12 2.37
N VAL A 139 -5.13 -2.14 1.54
CA VAL A 139 -6.03 -2.10 0.39
C VAL A 139 -7.40 -2.69 0.73
N TYR A 140 -7.43 -3.74 1.56
CA TYR A 140 -8.59 -4.60 1.78
C TYR A 140 -9.09 -4.64 3.23
N GLY A 141 -8.34 -4.10 4.20
CA GLY A 141 -8.62 -4.23 5.64
C GLY A 141 -9.97 -3.65 6.09
N ASN A 142 -10.62 -2.84 5.25
CA ASN A 142 -11.97 -2.31 5.50
C ASN A 142 -13.12 -3.12 4.87
N GLY A 143 -12.89 -4.39 4.53
CA GLY A 143 -13.93 -5.27 3.94
C GLY A 143 -14.76 -6.11 4.92
N ASN A 144 -14.38 -6.20 6.20
CA ASN A 144 -14.95 -7.20 7.12
C ASN A 144 -15.52 -6.58 8.41
N LYS A 145 -16.48 -5.66 8.30
CA LYS A 145 -17.72 -5.60 9.13
C LYS A 145 -18.77 -4.78 8.35
N THR A 146 -19.93 -5.39 8.15
CA THR A 146 -21.17 -4.89 7.49
C THR A 146 -21.28 -4.98 5.97
N GLY A 147 -22.22 -5.85 5.54
CA GLY A 147 -23.15 -5.55 4.46
C GLY A 147 -22.89 -6.22 3.13
N THR A 148 -23.50 -7.40 2.93
CA THR A 148 -24.03 -7.81 1.63
C THR A 148 -24.95 -6.70 1.09
N GLY A 149 -24.40 -5.76 0.33
CA GLY A 149 -25.14 -4.78 -0.47
C GLY A 149 -24.98 -5.15 -1.93
N ALA A 150 -26.10 -5.44 -2.59
CA ALA A 150 -26.18 -5.84 -3.99
C ALA A 150 -25.38 -4.88 -4.90
N GLU A 151 -24.74 -5.44 -5.92
CA GLU A 151 -24.27 -4.69 -7.09
C GLU A 151 -25.49 -4.05 -7.80
N THR A 152 -25.90 -2.87 -7.35
CA THR A 152 -26.76 -1.99 -8.13
C THR A 152 -25.87 -1.14 -9.03
N LYS A 153 -26.11 -1.21 -10.35
CA LYS A 153 -25.64 -0.27 -11.37
C LYS A 153 -26.27 1.13 -11.18
N ASP A 154 -26.17 1.67 -9.98
CA ASP A 154 -26.65 3.00 -9.61
C ASP A 154 -25.45 3.83 -9.15
N LEU A 155 -25.55 5.16 -9.19
CA LEU A 155 -24.50 6.12 -8.84
C LEU A 155 -23.93 5.86 -7.43
N ALA A 156 -24.77 5.37 -6.49
CA ALA A 156 -24.32 4.97 -5.16
C ALA A 156 -23.35 3.77 -5.17
N GLY A 157 -23.49 2.83 -6.12
CA GLY A 157 -22.56 1.71 -6.30
C GLY A 157 -21.20 2.16 -6.84
N GLU A 158 -21.19 3.11 -7.78
CA GLU A 158 -19.97 3.76 -8.27
C GLU A 158 -19.28 4.56 -7.14
N GLY A 159 -20.07 5.29 -6.36
CA GLY A 159 -19.61 6.01 -5.18
C GLY A 159 -18.98 5.10 -4.13
N ALA A 160 -19.58 3.94 -3.85
CA ALA A 160 -19.02 2.94 -2.94
C ALA A 160 -17.66 2.42 -3.43
N ALA A 161 -17.52 2.16 -4.74
CA ALA A 161 -16.25 1.72 -5.33
C ALA A 161 -15.17 2.81 -5.24
N LEU A 162 -15.50 4.06 -5.57
CA LEU A 162 -14.61 5.20 -5.44
C LEU A 162 -14.18 5.43 -3.98
N PHE A 163 -15.12 5.31 -3.04
CA PHE A 163 -14.86 5.43 -1.61
C PHE A 163 -13.91 4.32 -1.13
N LYS A 164 -14.16 3.08 -1.55
CA LYS A 164 -13.31 1.94 -1.21
C LYS A 164 -11.87 2.18 -1.66
N GLN A 165 -11.69 2.68 -2.89
CA GLN A 165 -10.37 2.92 -3.45
C GLN A 165 -9.63 4.07 -2.76
N ASN A 166 -10.31 5.16 -2.41
CA ASN A 166 -9.67 6.43 -2.05
C ASN A 166 -9.81 6.82 -0.57
N CYS A 167 -10.84 6.35 0.12
CA CYS A 167 -11.26 6.89 1.42
C CYS A 167 -11.23 5.84 2.54
N SER A 168 -11.53 4.58 2.22
CA SER A 168 -11.71 3.50 3.22
C SER A 168 -10.47 3.18 4.05
N ALA A 169 -9.27 3.49 3.55
CA ALA A 169 -8.04 3.35 4.33
C ALA A 169 -8.06 4.26 5.57
N CYS A 170 -8.73 5.41 5.50
CA CYS A 170 -8.68 6.45 6.53
C CYS A 170 -10.01 6.68 7.26
N HIS A 171 -11.14 6.26 6.69
CA HIS A 171 -12.47 6.55 7.18
C HIS A 171 -13.31 5.28 7.37
N PHE A 172 -14.00 5.18 8.51
CA PHE A 172 -15.04 4.18 8.72
C PHE A 172 -16.37 4.63 8.12
N THR A 173 -17.10 3.71 7.51
CA THR A 173 -18.45 3.94 6.97
C THR A 173 -19.55 3.57 7.95
N ASP A 174 -19.24 2.69 8.90
CA ASP A 174 -20.18 2.05 9.84
C ASP A 174 -19.98 2.48 11.31
N SER A 175 -19.07 3.42 11.54
CA SER A 175 -18.74 3.97 12.86
C SER A 175 -18.50 5.49 12.76
N THR A 176 -18.71 6.20 13.87
CA THR A 176 -18.31 7.60 14.06
C THR A 176 -16.93 7.73 14.71
N GLU A 177 -16.30 6.61 15.09
CA GLU A 177 -14.98 6.60 15.69
C GLU A 177 -13.89 7.06 14.70
N THR A 178 -12.83 7.64 15.24
CA THR A 178 -11.67 8.05 14.44
C THR A 178 -10.82 6.84 14.08
N LYS A 179 -10.69 6.56 12.79
CA LYS A 179 -9.64 5.65 12.27
C LYS A 179 -8.36 6.42 12.07
N VAL A 180 -8.42 7.38 11.15
CA VAL A 180 -7.36 8.35 10.79
C VAL A 180 -8.01 9.68 10.54
N GLY A 181 -9.01 9.68 9.66
CA GLY A 181 -10.05 10.69 9.60
C GLY A 181 -11.24 10.30 10.48
N PRO A 182 -12.21 11.21 10.64
CA PRO A 182 -13.44 10.93 11.38
C PRO A 182 -14.24 9.80 10.72
N GLY A 183 -14.99 9.06 11.53
CA GLY A 183 -15.99 8.12 11.04
C GLY A 183 -17.14 8.85 10.34
N LEU A 184 -17.69 8.25 9.29
CA LEU A 184 -18.63 8.90 8.36
C LEU A 184 -20.05 8.34 8.44
N LYS A 185 -20.32 7.44 9.39
CA LYS A 185 -21.67 6.94 9.63
C LYS A 185 -22.63 8.10 9.90
N GLY A 186 -23.69 8.21 9.10
CA GLY A 186 -24.66 9.28 9.20
C GLY A 186 -24.08 10.69 9.06
N LEU A 187 -22.95 10.88 8.35
CA LEU A 187 -22.29 12.20 8.24
C LEU A 187 -23.27 13.29 7.78
N PHE A 188 -24.09 13.00 6.77
CA PHE A 188 -25.05 13.95 6.20
C PHE A 188 -26.29 14.18 7.07
N ALA A 189 -26.47 13.43 8.15
CA ALA A 189 -27.48 13.69 9.16
C ALA A 189 -26.97 14.58 10.32
N GLN A 190 -25.68 14.93 10.33
CA GLN A 190 -25.09 15.78 11.36
C GLN A 190 -25.19 17.26 10.97
N ASP A 191 -25.27 18.14 11.97
CA ASP A 191 -25.32 19.58 11.73
C ASP A 191 -24.00 20.13 11.18
N LYS A 192 -22.86 19.55 11.59
CA LYS A 192 -21.52 20.08 11.32
C LYS A 192 -20.52 18.98 10.95
N PHE A 193 -19.60 19.29 10.04
CA PHE A 193 -18.47 18.41 9.74
C PHE A 193 -17.55 18.24 10.96
N PRO A 194 -17.12 17.01 11.31
CA PRO A 194 -16.40 16.73 12.57
C PRO A 194 -15.10 17.51 12.80
N ILE A 195 -14.35 17.82 11.74
CA ILE A 195 -13.04 18.48 11.85
C ILE A 195 -13.11 20.00 11.64
N SER A 196 -13.92 20.45 10.68
CA SER A 196 -13.98 21.87 10.32
C SER A 196 -15.00 22.67 11.13
N GLY A 197 -15.98 22.00 11.74
CA GLY A 197 -17.09 22.63 12.46
C GLY A 197 -18.05 23.42 11.57
N LYS A 198 -17.87 23.40 10.24
CA LYS A 198 -18.76 24.04 9.27
C LYS A 198 -20.04 23.22 9.11
N PRO A 199 -21.17 23.85 8.74
CA PRO A 199 -22.40 23.13 8.43
C PRO A 199 -22.20 22.05 7.38
N VAL A 200 -22.84 20.89 7.56
CA VAL A 200 -22.81 19.84 6.53
C VAL A 200 -23.66 20.27 5.34
N SER A 201 -23.06 20.27 4.16
CA SER A 201 -23.73 20.55 2.89
C SER A 201 -22.96 19.93 1.73
N ASP A 202 -23.65 19.72 0.60
CA ASP A 202 -23.05 19.17 -0.62
C ASP A 202 -21.89 20.05 -1.12
N ASP A 203 -22.09 21.37 -1.17
CA ASP A 203 -21.04 22.32 -1.56
C ASP A 203 -19.88 22.34 -0.56
N GLY A 204 -20.18 22.22 0.74
CA GLY A 204 -19.18 22.08 1.79
C GLY A 204 -18.32 20.84 1.60
N PHE A 205 -18.93 19.72 1.21
CA PHE A 205 -18.21 18.48 0.89
C PHE A 205 -17.36 18.60 -0.37
N ARG A 206 -17.89 19.21 -1.45
CA ARG A 206 -17.09 19.48 -2.67
C ARG A 206 -15.87 20.33 -2.36
N GLN A 207 -16.04 21.36 -1.54
CA GLN A 207 -14.93 22.22 -1.11
C GLN A 207 -13.95 21.48 -0.21
N LEU A 208 -14.43 20.58 0.67
CA LEU A 208 -13.57 19.74 1.51
C LEU A 208 -12.66 18.84 0.67
N LEU A 209 -13.17 18.26 -0.42
CA LEU A 209 -12.35 17.44 -1.33
C LEU A 209 -11.27 18.28 -2.06
N LYS A 210 -11.56 19.53 -2.41
CA LYS A 210 -10.60 20.44 -3.06
C LYS A 210 -9.58 21.01 -2.09
N THR A 211 -10.02 21.40 -0.89
CA THR A 211 -9.20 22.03 0.15
C THR A 211 -9.45 21.31 1.48
N PRO A 212 -8.79 20.16 1.68
CA PRO A 212 -9.00 19.33 2.86
C PRO A 212 -8.36 19.91 4.12
N TYR A 213 -8.75 19.37 5.27
CA TYR A 213 -8.22 19.76 6.58
C TYR A 213 -7.20 18.73 7.10
N SER A 214 -6.24 19.21 7.89
CA SER A 214 -5.24 18.37 8.56
C SER A 214 -4.43 17.54 7.55
N LYS A 215 -4.37 16.20 7.73
CA LYS A 215 -3.60 15.28 6.90
C LYS A 215 -4.41 14.62 5.77
N MET A 216 -5.68 15.02 5.59
CA MET A 216 -6.48 14.49 4.49
C MET A 216 -5.90 15.00 3.16
N PRO A 217 -5.57 14.10 2.20
CA PRO A 217 -5.03 14.51 0.91
C PRO A 217 -6.11 15.19 0.04
N PRO A 218 -5.72 16.08 -0.89
CA PRO A 218 -6.67 16.74 -1.78
C PRO A 218 -7.13 15.81 -2.91
N PHE A 219 -8.40 15.89 -3.26
CA PHE A 219 -9.07 15.13 -4.31
C PHE A 219 -9.64 16.03 -5.42
N GLY A 220 -9.08 17.24 -5.59
CA GLY A 220 -9.49 18.17 -6.66
C GLY A 220 -9.26 17.68 -8.09
N HIS A 221 -8.64 16.51 -8.26
CA HIS A 221 -8.46 15.83 -9.55
C HIS A 221 -9.66 14.95 -9.94
N LEU A 222 -10.59 14.68 -9.03
CA LEU A 222 -11.81 13.92 -9.33
C LEU A 222 -12.75 14.74 -10.21
N ALA A 223 -13.38 14.09 -11.18
CA ALA A 223 -14.42 14.70 -12.01
C ALA A 223 -15.70 14.95 -11.19
N ASP A 224 -16.54 15.90 -11.62
CA ASP A 224 -17.74 16.28 -10.88
C ASP A 224 -18.73 15.11 -10.73
N GLU A 225 -18.82 14.24 -11.73
CA GLU A 225 -19.63 13.02 -11.70
C GLU A 225 -19.15 12.05 -10.60
N GLN A 226 -17.84 11.90 -10.43
CA GLN A 226 -17.25 11.04 -9.40
C GLN A 226 -17.50 11.61 -8.00
N VAL A 227 -17.48 12.94 -7.87
CA VAL A 227 -17.80 13.62 -6.62
C VAL A 227 -19.29 13.46 -6.28
N ASN A 228 -20.18 13.49 -7.28
CA ASN A 228 -21.61 13.24 -7.11
C ASN A 228 -21.88 11.80 -6.65
N ALA A 229 -21.25 10.82 -7.30
CA ALA A 229 -21.36 9.42 -6.91
C ALA A 229 -20.93 9.20 -5.44
N LEU A 230 -19.82 9.83 -5.03
CA LEU A 230 -19.36 9.81 -3.63
C LEU A 230 -20.37 10.46 -2.67
N LEU A 231 -20.93 11.62 -3.03
CA LEU A 231 -21.96 12.30 -2.23
C LEU A 231 -23.18 11.40 -2.01
N ASP A 232 -23.70 10.80 -3.08
CA ASP A 232 -24.87 9.94 -3.02
C ASP A 232 -24.60 8.71 -2.16
N TYR A 233 -23.45 8.06 -2.33
CA TYR A 233 -23.04 6.95 -1.47
C TYR A 233 -22.96 7.36 0.00
N LEU A 234 -22.28 8.46 0.33
CA LEU A 234 -22.13 8.91 1.73
C LEU A 234 -23.46 9.30 2.39
N LYS A 235 -24.46 9.74 1.61
CA LYS A 235 -25.82 10.01 2.12
C LYS A 235 -26.58 8.74 2.47
N THR A 236 -26.14 7.57 1.99
CA THR A 236 -26.72 6.27 2.37
C THR A 236 -26.15 5.67 3.66
N LEU A 237 -25.08 6.26 4.21
CA LEU A 237 -24.35 5.76 5.39
C LEU A 237 -24.95 6.20 6.73
#